data_AF-A0A7L3HMX9-F1
#
_entry.id   AF-A0A7L3HMX9-F1
#
_cell.length_a   1.000
_cell.length_b   1.000
_cell.length_c   1.000
_cell.angle_alpha   90.00
_cell.angle_beta   90.00
_cell.angle_gamma   90.00
#
_symmetry.space_group_name_H-M   'P 1'
#
loop_
_entity.id
_entity.type
_entity.pdbx_description
1 polymer ?
#
loop_
_entity_poly.entity_id
_entity_poly.type
_entity_poly.pdbx_seq_one_letter_code
_entity_poly.pdbx_strand_id
1 'polypeptide(L)' 'SHLLSSGFWHSPECEFVRECIGRSQEPVVGTVRLSVFKGQVYILGRESPRSLYNEELV' A
#
# COMPACT_ATOMS: atom_id res chain seq x y z
N SER A 1 1.54 8.42 -11.08
CA SER A 1 0.33 9.15 -11.53
C SER A 1 0.52 9.76 -12.91
N HIS A 2 1.63 10.46 -13.16
CA HIS A 2 1.89 11.14 -14.44
C HIS A 2 1.76 10.23 -15.69
N LEU A 3 2.34 9.02 -15.69
CA LEU A 3 2.20 8.08 -16.82
C LEU A 3 0.75 7.75 -17.17
N LEU A 4 -0.11 7.61 -16.15
CA LEU A 4 -1.53 7.34 -16.33
C LEU A 4 -2.26 8.55 -16.92
N SER A 5 -2.04 9.72 -16.32
CA SER A 5 -2.67 10.97 -16.75
C SER A 5 -2.26 11.41 -18.15
N SER A 6 -1.04 11.07 -18.55
CA SER A 6 -0.50 11.35 -19.89
C SER A 6 -0.88 10.29 -20.93
N GLY A 7 -1.70 9.28 -20.58
CA GLY A 7 -2.18 8.26 -21.52
C GLY A 7 -1.20 7.12 -21.82
N PHE A 8 -0.08 7.02 -21.09
CA PHE A 8 0.95 5.99 -21.27
C PHE A 8 0.58 4.66 -20.61
N TRP A 9 -0.70 4.31 -20.51
CA TRP A 9 -1.15 3.08 -19.83
C TRP A 9 -0.51 1.81 -20.40
N HIS A 10 -0.35 1.75 -21.73
CA HIS A 10 0.24 0.62 -22.45
C HIS A 10 1.73 0.81 -22.78
N SER A 11 2.39 1.82 -22.20
CA SER A 11 3.80 2.04 -22.45
C SER A 11 4.66 1.05 -21.65
N PRO A 12 5.85 0.67 -22.14
CA PRO A 12 6.73 -0.25 -21.43
C PRO A 12 7.15 0.26 -20.05
N GLU A 13 7.24 1.59 -19.88
CA GLU A 13 7.53 2.21 -18.58
C GLU A 13 6.39 2.00 -17.58
N CYS A 14 5.14 2.13 -18.02
CA CYS A 14 3.99 1.91 -17.16
C CYS A 14 3.83 0.43 -16.80
N GLU A 15 4.14 -0.49 -17.72
CA GLU A 15 4.20 -1.92 -17.45
C GLU A 15 5.27 -2.25 -16.40
N PHE A 16 6.49 -1.76 -16.55
CA PHE A 16 7.57 -1.95 -15.59
C PHE A 16 7.19 -1.49 -14.17
N VAL A 17 6.61 -0.28 -14.06
CA VAL A 17 6.18 0.27 -12.76
C VAL A 17 5.08 -0.59 -12.14
N ARG A 18 4.11 -1.07 -12.93
CA ARG A 18 3.05 -1.96 -12.44
C ARG A 18 3.60 -3.28 -11.90
N GLU A 19 4.58 -3.88 -12.59
CA GLU A 19 5.26 -5.09 -12.10
C GLU A 19 5.99 -4.84 -10.78
N CYS A 20 6.72 -3.72 -10.67
CA CYS A 20 7.38 -3.33 -9.43
C CYS A 20 6.38 -3.15 -8.28
N ILE A 21 5.23 -2.52 -8.56
CA ILE A 21 4.14 -2.39 -7.58
C ILE A 21 3.69 -3.79 -7.15
N GLY A 22 3.38 -4.69 -8.08
CA GLY A 22 2.97 -6.06 -7.78
C GLY A 22 3.94 -6.77 -6.85
N ARG A 23 5.24 -6.75 -7.16
CA ARG A 23 6.30 -7.32 -6.32
C ARG A 23 6.35 -6.71 -4.93
N SER A 24 6.22 -5.39 -4.82
CA SER A 24 6.24 -4.69 -3.53
C SER A 24 5.06 -5.06 -2.63
N GLN A 25 3.96 -5.56 -3.19
CA GLN A 25 2.78 -5.97 -2.42
C GLN A 25 2.87 -7.39 -1.84
N GLU A 26 3.80 -8.24 -2.31
CA GLU A 26 3.97 -9.63 -1.82
C GLU A 26 4.08 -9.77 -0.27
N PRO A 27 4.82 -8.91 0.46
CA PRO A 27 4.85 -8.96 1.92
C PRO A 27 3.71 -8.20 2.62
N VAL A 28 2.88 -7.45 1.88
CA VAL A 28 1.85 -6.57 2.44
C VAL A 28 0.61 -7.38 2.80
N VAL A 29 0.67 -8.04 3.96
CA VAL A 29 -0.39 -8.90 4.49
C VAL A 29 -0.69 -8.50 5.94
N GLY A 30 -1.95 -8.24 6.27
CA GLY A 30 -2.36 -7.87 7.63
C GLY A 30 -3.74 -7.22 7.67
N THR A 31 -4.13 -6.78 8.85
CA THR A 31 -5.42 -6.13 9.13
C THR A 31 -5.20 -4.73 9.67
N VAL A 32 -5.96 -3.76 9.15
CA VAL A 32 -6.01 -2.40 9.69
C VAL A 32 -7.40 -2.18 10.30
N ARG A 33 -7.44 -1.82 11.57
CA ARG A 33 -8.69 -1.47 12.25
C ARG A 33 -8.96 0.02 12.08
N LEU A 34 -10.11 0.37 11.52
CA LEU A 34 -10.49 1.73 11.20
C LEU A 34 -11.75 2.16 11.98
N SER A 35 -11.87 3.45 12.25
CA SER A 35 -13.12 4.10 12.63
C SER A 35 -13.53 5.07 11.54
N VAL A 36 -14.80 5.04 11.14
CA VAL A 36 -15.36 6.00 10.18
C VAL A 36 -16.35 6.87 10.92
N PHE A 37 -16.07 8.17 10.99
CA PHE A 37 -16.90 9.11 11.74
C PHE A 37 -16.96 10.47 11.06
N LYS A 38 -18.19 10.97 10.84
CA LYS A 38 -18.47 12.28 10.21
C LYS A 38 -17.67 12.53 8.92
N GLY A 39 -17.60 11.51 8.05
CA GLY A 39 -16.89 11.58 6.77
C GLY A 39 -15.36 11.42 6.86
N GLN A 40 -14.82 11.21 8.05
CA GLN A 40 -13.39 10.98 8.28
C GLN A 40 -13.11 9.49 8.52
N VAL A 41 -11.88 9.06 8.21
CA VAL A 41 -11.38 7.70 8.47
C VAL A 41 -10.19 7.80 9.43
N TYR A 42 -10.26 7.12 10.57
CA TYR A 42 -9.24 7.11 11.60
C TYR A 42 -8.63 5.71 11.72
N ILE A 43 -7.31 5.62 11.82
CA ILE A 43 -6.60 4.36 12.06
C ILE A 43 -6.57 4.11 13.56
N LEU A 44 -7.21 3.03 14.01
CA LEU A 44 -7.25 2.61 15.41
C LEU A 44 -6.16 1.61 15.76
N GLY A 45 -5.62 0.89 14.77
CA GLY A 45 -4.59 -0.11 14.98
C GLY A 45 -4.24 -0.88 13.71
N ARG A 46 -3.11 -1.59 13.75
CA ARG A 46 -2.61 -2.43 12.66
C ARG A 46 -2.07 -3.73 13.25
N GLU A 47 -2.28 -4.82 12.53
CA GLU A 47 -1.75 -6.13 12.88
C GLU A 47 -1.28 -6.82 11.60
N SER A 48 -0.13 -7.49 11.64
CA SER A 48 0.39 -8.22 10.49
C SER A 48 1.21 -9.43 10.94
N PRO A 49 0.99 -10.62 10.34
CA PRO A 49 1.87 -11.77 10.55
C PRO A 49 3.28 -11.57 9.97
N ARG A 50 3.48 -10.55 9.13
CA ARG A 50 4.77 -10.16 8.54
C ARG A 50 5.18 -8.75 9.00
N SER A 51 4.76 -8.36 10.20
CA SER A 51 5.10 -7.06 10.76
C SER A 51 6.62 -6.91 10.87
N LEU A 52 7.15 -5.79 10.37
CA LEU A 52 8.54 -5.39 10.60
C LEU A 52 8.70 -4.56 11.88
N TYR A 53 7.60 -4.26 12.58
CA TYR A 53 7.63 -3.56 13.87
C TYR A 53 8.16 -4.49 14.96
N ASN A 54 9.12 -4.01 15.73
CA ASN A 54 9.69 -4.68 16.90
C ASN A 54 9.68 -3.71 18.08
N GLU A 55 8.92 -4.02 19.13
CA GLU A 55 8.73 -3.15 20.31
C GLU A 55 10.01 -3.00 21.15
N GLU A 56 10.91 -3.98 21.15
CA GLU A 56 12.15 -3.92 21.92
C GLU A 56 13.22 -3.01 21.30
N LEU A 57 13.07 -2.68 20.01
CA LEU A 57 13.97 -1.80 19.26
C LEU A 57 13.46 -0.36 19.14
N VAL A 58 12.39 -0.03 19.86
CA VAL A 58 11.71 1.28 19.86
C VAL A 58 11.98 2.04 21.14
#